data_AF-A0A8T5ELI7-F1
#
_entry.id   AF-A0A8T5ELI7-F1
#
_cell.length_a   1.000
_cell.length_b   1.000
_cell.length_c   1.000
_cell.angle_alpha   90.00
_cell.angle_beta   90.00
_cell.angle_gamma   90.00
#
_symmetry.space_group_name_H-M   'P 1'
#
loop_
_entity.id
_entity.type
_entity.pdbx_description
1 polymer ?
#
loop_
_entity_poly.entity_id
_entity_poly.type
_entity_poly.pdbx_seq_one_letter_code
_entity_poly.pdbx_strand_id
1 'polypeptide(L)'
;ADEGREGTDPLDPNDTPVDSFEIVIPGTEIGLGAWDLIGMFGGIPVFSWILFGFVTRNKRCSRYEDLLEEAQSRDELEQVALKWEYSLMLRLLGPHQGIRLERIRSELDDKFENAENLMAVEEFEPMTEVDQTPIVEAQEKDIPEIGSSPSIRAEADQIDENGYSWLMHEGKQWYRTNSESHWFEFEG
;
A
#
# COMPACT_ATOMS: atom_id res chain seq x y z
N ALA A 1 23.12 -37.68 -53.48
CA ALA A 1 21.64 -37.75 -53.57
C ALA A 1 20.99 -36.98 -52.41
N ASP A 2 21.51 -35.80 -52.06
CA ASP A 2 20.95 -34.95 -51.00
C ASP A 2 20.67 -33.50 -51.46
N GLU A 3 21.13 -33.11 -52.67
CA GLU A 3 20.93 -31.75 -53.23
C GLU A 3 19.45 -31.42 -53.53
N GLY A 4 18.62 -32.43 -53.84
CA GLY A 4 17.18 -32.21 -54.02
C GLY A 4 16.41 -31.91 -52.71
N ARG A 5 17.04 -32.09 -51.55
CA ARG A 5 16.42 -31.88 -50.24
C ARG A 5 16.54 -30.42 -49.76
N GLU A 6 17.53 -29.69 -50.28
CA GLU A 6 17.82 -28.30 -49.91
C GLU A 6 17.37 -27.28 -50.95
N GLY A 7 16.71 -27.75 -52.02
CA GLY A 7 16.08 -26.88 -53.03
C GLY A 7 17.04 -26.27 -54.04
N THR A 8 18.27 -26.78 -54.11
CA THR A 8 19.34 -26.34 -55.03
C THR A 8 19.43 -27.25 -56.27
N ASP A 9 19.62 -26.66 -57.46
CA ASP A 9 19.76 -27.37 -58.74
C ASP A 9 21.15 -28.05 -58.86
N PRO A 10 21.24 -29.39 -58.89
CA PRO A 10 22.50 -30.13 -59.05
C PRO A 10 23.29 -29.80 -60.32
N LEU A 11 22.64 -29.19 -61.31
CA LEU A 11 23.21 -28.89 -62.62
C LEU A 11 23.68 -27.43 -62.74
N ASP A 12 23.40 -26.57 -61.76
CA ASP A 12 23.94 -25.21 -61.69
C ASP A 12 25.12 -25.18 -60.70
N PRO A 13 26.37 -25.02 -61.17
CA PRO A 13 27.54 -24.97 -60.30
C PRO A 13 27.59 -23.73 -59.39
N ASN A 14 26.65 -22.79 -59.52
CA ASN A 14 26.51 -21.64 -58.62
C ASN A 14 25.41 -21.82 -57.57
N ASP A 15 24.63 -22.90 -57.64
CA ASP A 15 23.52 -23.16 -56.70
C ASP A 15 23.97 -24.19 -55.65
N THR A 16 24.74 -23.71 -54.67
CA THR A 16 25.23 -24.51 -53.55
C THR A 16 24.40 -24.25 -52.29
N PRO A 17 24.16 -25.26 -51.45
CA PRO A 17 23.44 -25.09 -50.20
C PRO A 17 24.12 -24.05 -49.29
N VAL A 18 23.31 -23.32 -48.51
CA VAL A 18 23.81 -22.27 -47.62
C VAL A 18 24.46 -22.94 -46.39
N ASP A 19 25.80 -22.95 -46.34
CA ASP A 19 26.55 -23.46 -45.18
C ASP A 19 26.20 -22.66 -43.92
N SER A 20 25.79 -23.37 -42.87
CA SER A 20 25.52 -22.79 -41.56
C SER A 20 26.82 -22.34 -40.89
N PHE A 21 26.79 -21.19 -40.21
CA PHE A 21 27.94 -20.66 -39.48
C PHE A 21 28.31 -21.55 -38.29
N GLU A 22 29.50 -22.17 -38.37
CA GLU A 22 30.11 -22.98 -37.31
C GLU A 22 31.50 -22.44 -36.95
N ILE A 23 31.72 -22.11 -35.68
CA ILE A 23 33.05 -21.77 -35.16
C ILE A 23 33.66 -23.01 -34.54
N VAL A 24 34.78 -23.49 -35.10
CA VAL A 24 35.59 -24.55 -34.48
C VAL A 24 36.51 -23.91 -33.44
N ILE A 25 36.45 -24.35 -32.18
CA ILE A 25 37.38 -23.88 -31.15
C ILE A 25 38.78 -24.45 -31.46
N PRO A 26 39.82 -23.60 -31.61
CA PRO A 26 41.16 -24.07 -31.94
C PRO A 26 41.68 -25.06 -30.89
N GLY A 27 42.06 -26.26 -31.34
CA GLY A 27 42.55 -27.34 -30.47
C GLY A 27 41.49 -28.36 -30.04
N THR A 28 40.24 -28.25 -30.51
CA THR A 28 39.17 -29.25 -30.29
C THR A 28 38.44 -29.55 -31.61
N GLU A 29 37.85 -30.75 -31.73
CA GLU A 29 37.00 -31.12 -32.87
C GLU A 29 35.52 -30.68 -32.69
N ILE A 30 35.27 -29.70 -31.80
CA ILE A 30 33.92 -29.25 -31.45
C ILE A 30 33.59 -28.01 -32.29
N GLY A 31 32.54 -28.11 -33.11
CA GLY A 31 31.94 -26.99 -33.84
C GLY A 31 30.83 -26.34 -33.01
N LEU A 32 30.96 -25.04 -32.72
CA LEU A 32 29.91 -24.24 -32.10
C LEU A 32 29.04 -23.61 -33.18
N GLY A 33 27.78 -24.03 -33.25
CA GLY A 33 26.79 -23.39 -34.12
C GLY A 33 26.35 -22.02 -33.60
N ALA A 34 25.87 -21.15 -34.49
CA ALA A 34 25.35 -19.83 -34.12
C ALA A 34 24.29 -19.87 -32.99
N TRP A 35 23.45 -20.92 -32.96
CA TRP A 35 22.44 -21.11 -31.92
C TRP A 35 23.02 -21.42 -30.53
N ASP A 36 24.15 -22.14 -30.47
CA ASP A 36 24.85 -22.40 -29.21
C ASP A 36 25.48 -21.12 -28.65
N LEU A 37 26.08 -20.30 -29.52
CA LEU A 37 26.59 -18.98 -29.15
C LEU A 37 25.48 -18.07 -28.62
N ILE A 38 24.34 -17.99 -29.32
CA ILE A 38 23.18 -17.20 -28.86
C ILE A 38 22.67 -17.73 -27.51
N GLY A 39 22.60 -19.06 -27.36
CA GLY A 39 22.21 -19.72 -26.12
C GLY A 39 23.15 -19.41 -24.96
N MET A 40 24.46 -19.42 -25.17
CA MET A 40 25.47 -19.07 -24.17
C MET A 40 25.45 -17.58 -23.83
N PHE A 41 25.39 -16.68 -24.82
CA PHE A 41 25.34 -15.24 -24.61
C PHE A 41 24.06 -14.79 -23.90
N GLY A 42 22.92 -15.44 -24.15
CA GLY A 42 21.69 -15.17 -23.40
C GLY A 42 21.66 -15.88 -22.04
N GLY A 43 21.99 -17.17 -22.04
CA GLY A 43 21.84 -18.06 -20.89
C GLY A 43 22.85 -17.81 -19.79
N ILE A 44 24.14 -17.66 -20.10
CA ILE A 44 25.19 -17.52 -19.08
C ILE A 44 25.00 -16.24 -18.26
N PRO A 45 24.76 -15.04 -18.85
CA PRO A 45 24.52 -13.84 -18.06
C PRO A 45 23.24 -13.91 -17.22
N VAL A 46 22.15 -14.45 -17.77
CA VAL A 46 20.88 -14.60 -17.02
C VAL A 46 21.03 -15.58 -15.87
N PHE A 47 21.65 -16.74 -16.10
CA PHE A 47 21.90 -17.74 -15.06
C PHE A 47 22.80 -17.17 -13.96
N SER A 48 23.86 -16.45 -14.35
CA SER A 48 24.77 -15.77 -13.42
C SER A 48 24.03 -14.71 -12.60
N TRP A 49 23.13 -13.93 -13.22
CA TRP A 49 22.30 -12.93 -12.54
C TRP A 49 21.37 -13.56 -11.51
N ILE A 50 20.70 -14.65 -11.88
CA ILE A 50 19.79 -15.38 -10.99
C ILE A 50 20.58 -15.96 -9.81
N LEU A 51 21.70 -16.61 -10.07
CA LEU A 51 22.56 -17.19 -9.03
C LEU A 51 23.08 -16.11 -8.07
N PHE A 52 23.56 -14.99 -8.62
CA PHE A 52 23.98 -13.82 -7.85
C PHE A 52 22.82 -13.27 -6.98
N GLY A 53 21.61 -13.20 -7.55
CA GLY A 53 20.41 -12.81 -6.83
C GLY A 53 20.16 -13.70 -5.63
N PHE A 54 20.21 -15.03 -5.79
CA PHE A 54 20.02 -15.98 -4.69
C PHE A 54 21.11 -15.89 -3.62
N VAL A 55 22.39 -15.85 -4.02
CA VAL A 55 23.52 -15.81 -3.08
C VAL A 55 23.52 -14.52 -2.25
N THR A 56 23.20 -13.38 -2.86
CA THR A 56 23.22 -12.09 -2.17
C THR A 56 21.92 -11.73 -1.47
N ARG A 57 20.86 -12.52 -1.66
CA ARG A 57 19.50 -12.25 -1.16
C ARG A 57 19.44 -11.99 0.35
N ASN A 58 19.98 -12.91 1.15
CA ASN A 58 19.89 -12.81 2.62
C ASN A 58 20.72 -11.64 3.16
N LYS A 59 21.93 -11.45 2.62
CA LYS A 59 22.81 -10.36 3.04
C LYS A 59 22.22 -8.98 2.72
N ARG A 60 21.57 -8.84 1.56
CA ARG A 60 20.88 -7.60 1.18
C ARG A 60 19.68 -7.31 2.07
N CYS A 61 18.87 -8.32 2.39
CA CYS A 61 17.73 -8.17 3.30
C CYS A 61 18.17 -7.66 4.67
N SER A 62 19.17 -8.29 5.28
CA SER A 62 19.76 -7.85 6.56
C SER A 62 20.26 -6.42 6.47
N ARG A 63 20.96 -6.05 5.39
CA ARG A 63 21.44 -4.67 5.21
C ARG A 63 20.30 -3.65 5.19
N TYR A 64 19.17 -3.97 4.56
CA TYR A 64 18.02 -3.06 4.55
C TYR A 64 17.34 -2.95 5.92
N GLU A 65 17.34 -4.04 6.69
CA GLU A 65 16.88 -4.00 8.09
C GLU A 65 17.78 -3.10 8.93
N ASP A 66 19.11 -3.25 8.82
CA ASP A 66 20.07 -2.40 9.53
C ASP A 66 19.88 -0.91 9.16
N LEU A 67 19.68 -0.61 7.87
CA LEU A 67 19.44 0.75 7.38
C LEU A 67 18.09 1.33 7.85
N LEU A 68 17.08 0.49 8.01
CA LEU A 68 15.79 0.90 8.58
C LEU A 68 15.96 1.25 10.05
N GLU A 69 16.66 0.42 10.82
CA GLU A 69 16.91 0.64 12.25
C GLU A 69 17.80 1.87 12.53
N GLU A 70 18.72 2.20 11.63
CA GLU A 70 19.60 3.36 11.76
C GLU A 70 18.95 4.69 11.33
N ALA A 71 17.85 4.65 10.57
CA ALA A 71 17.15 5.84 10.12
C ALA A 71 16.66 6.69 11.30
N GLN A 72 16.78 8.02 11.19
CA GLN A 72 16.42 9.00 12.22
C GLN A 72 15.21 9.86 11.82
N SER A 73 14.71 9.71 10.59
CA SER A 73 13.58 10.48 10.07
C SER A 73 12.75 9.67 9.06
N ARG A 74 11.51 10.14 8.83
CA ARG A 74 10.58 9.53 7.86
C ARG A 74 11.10 9.60 6.42
N ASP A 75 11.77 10.69 6.04
CA ASP A 75 12.38 10.84 4.72
C ASP A 75 13.49 9.80 4.50
N GLU A 76 14.31 9.54 5.52
CA GLU A 76 15.34 8.50 5.45
C GLU A 76 14.72 7.09 5.30
N LEU A 77 13.62 6.79 6.00
CA LEU A 77 12.89 5.53 5.81
C LEU A 77 12.41 5.36 4.36
N GLU A 78 11.85 6.41 3.76
CA GLU A 78 11.38 6.39 2.38
C GLU A 78 12.54 6.15 1.39
N GLN A 79 13.69 6.80 1.61
CA GLN A 79 14.88 6.56 0.79
C GLN A 79 15.37 5.12 0.86
N VAL A 80 15.28 4.47 2.03
CA VAL A 80 15.60 3.05 2.17
C VAL A 80 14.53 2.20 1.46
N ALA A 81 13.27 2.61 1.51
CA ALA A 81 12.14 1.95 0.84
C ALA A 81 12.32 1.84 -0.67
N LEU A 82 12.64 2.96 -1.30
CA LEU A 82 12.91 3.01 -2.74
C LEU A 82 14.03 2.04 -3.15
N LYS A 83 15.06 1.85 -2.30
CA LYS A 83 16.19 0.94 -2.59
C LYS A 83 15.80 -0.53 -2.50
N TRP A 84 15.00 -0.95 -1.51
CA TRP A 84 14.57 -2.34 -1.44
C TRP A 84 13.47 -2.66 -2.47
N GLU A 85 12.57 -1.71 -2.78
CA GLU A 85 11.55 -1.87 -3.84
C GLU A 85 12.21 -2.07 -5.20
N TYR A 86 13.22 -1.26 -5.53
CA TYR A 86 13.99 -1.45 -6.76
C TYR A 86 14.68 -2.82 -6.79
N SER A 87 15.18 -3.29 -5.64
CA SER A 87 15.79 -4.61 -5.52
C SER A 87 14.79 -5.76 -5.65
N LEU A 88 13.52 -5.56 -5.27
CA LEU A 88 12.41 -6.48 -5.55
C LEU A 88 12.10 -6.55 -7.05
N MET A 89 12.03 -5.39 -7.74
CA MET A 89 11.79 -5.34 -9.18
C MET A 89 12.86 -6.11 -9.97
N LEU A 90 14.12 -6.00 -9.53
CA LEU A 90 15.26 -6.71 -10.11
C LEU A 90 15.34 -8.20 -9.74
N ARG A 91 14.36 -8.73 -8.98
CA ARG A 91 14.33 -10.11 -8.44
C ARG A 91 15.52 -10.46 -7.52
N LEU A 92 16.21 -9.46 -6.99
CA LEU A 92 17.33 -9.65 -6.05
C LEU A 92 16.82 -10.00 -4.65
N LEU A 93 15.65 -9.49 -4.27
CA LEU A 93 14.93 -9.86 -3.06
C LEU A 93 13.70 -10.73 -3.37
N GLY A 94 13.33 -11.59 -2.42
CA GLY A 94 12.09 -12.34 -2.50
C GLY A 94 10.88 -11.50 -2.04
N PRO A 95 9.67 -11.73 -2.57
CA PRO A 95 8.46 -11.02 -2.12
C PRO A 95 8.23 -11.11 -0.61
N HIS A 96 8.52 -12.27 -0.02
CA HIS A 96 8.41 -12.46 1.43
C HIS A 96 9.33 -11.53 2.23
N GLN A 97 10.56 -11.29 1.74
CA GLN A 97 11.48 -10.36 2.36
C GLN A 97 10.99 -8.92 2.22
N GLY A 98 10.38 -8.58 1.08
CA GLY A 98 9.71 -7.30 0.89
C GLY A 98 8.62 -7.04 1.92
N ILE A 99 7.73 -8.02 2.15
CA ILE A 99 6.67 -7.90 3.18
C ILE A 99 7.25 -7.70 4.57
N ARG A 100 8.35 -8.38 4.89
CA ARG A 100 9.01 -8.24 6.19
C ARG A 100 9.60 -6.83 6.37
N LEU A 101 10.27 -6.30 5.34
CA LEU A 101 10.82 -4.94 5.36
C LEU A 101 9.71 -3.89 5.46
N GLU A 102 8.61 -4.09 4.74
CA GLU A 102 7.47 -3.17 4.79
C GLU A 102 6.82 -3.11 6.17
N ARG A 103 6.73 -4.26 6.86
CA ARG A 103 6.30 -4.27 8.26
C ARG A 103 7.21 -3.42 9.15
N ILE A 104 8.53 -3.65 9.07
CA ILE A 104 9.50 -2.92 9.89
C ILE A 104 9.41 -1.42 9.61
N ARG A 105 9.32 -1.04 8.32
CA ARG A 105 9.10 0.36 7.92
C ARG A 105 7.86 0.95 8.58
N SER A 106 6.71 0.27 8.49
CA SER A 106 5.46 0.74 9.10
C SER A 106 5.60 0.92 10.62
N GLU A 107 6.20 -0.06 11.31
CA GLU A 107 6.44 0.03 12.75
C GLU A 107 7.36 1.19 13.15
N LEU A 108 8.32 1.56 12.29
CA LEU A 108 9.20 2.71 12.51
C LEU A 108 8.50 4.03 12.15
N ASP A 109 7.69 4.07 11.09
CA ASP A 109 6.92 5.27 10.73
C ASP A 109 5.97 5.68 11.86
N ASP A 110 5.26 4.71 12.46
CA ASP A 110 4.38 4.92 13.63
C ASP A 110 5.17 5.50 14.83
N LYS A 111 6.42 5.07 15.04
CA LYS A 111 7.27 5.58 16.12
C LYS A 111 7.70 7.02 15.87
N PHE A 112 8.04 7.37 14.63
CA PHE A 112 8.39 8.74 14.28
C PHE A 112 7.19 9.66 14.41
N GLU A 113 6.02 9.26 13.93
CA GLU A 113 4.78 10.04 14.10
C GLU A 113 4.47 10.28 15.57
N ASN A 114 4.58 9.24 16.42
CA ASN A 114 4.38 9.39 17.85
C ASN A 114 5.43 10.30 18.51
N ALA A 115 6.70 10.21 18.11
CA ALA A 115 7.75 11.08 18.65
C ALA A 115 7.59 12.55 18.22
N GLU A 116 7.20 12.80 16.95
CA GLU A 116 6.86 14.12 16.43
C GLU A 116 5.68 14.73 17.21
N ASN A 117 4.63 13.94 17.45
CA ASN A 117 3.49 14.37 18.25
C ASN A 117 3.87 14.68 19.70
N LEU A 118 4.72 13.86 20.34
CA LEU A 118 5.19 14.12 21.70
C LEU A 118 6.04 15.40 21.77
N MET A 119 6.96 15.62 20.83
CA MET A 119 7.73 16.87 20.77
C MET A 119 6.84 18.09 20.52
N ALA A 120 5.84 17.97 19.65
CA ALA A 120 4.87 19.03 19.41
C ALA A 120 4.03 19.35 20.68
N VAL A 121 3.80 18.36 21.54
CA VAL A 121 3.14 18.54 22.84
C VAL A 121 4.11 19.09 23.89
N GLU A 122 5.39 18.72 23.89
CA GLU A 122 6.41 19.19 24.85
C GLU A 122 6.97 20.59 24.54
N GLU A 123 7.03 21.02 23.27
CA GLU A 123 7.37 22.41 22.91
C GLU A 123 6.32 23.41 23.43
N PHE A 124 5.14 22.91 23.79
CA PHE A 124 4.25 23.53 24.75
C PHE A 124 4.57 22.99 26.16
N GLU A 125 5.52 23.61 26.88
CA GLU A 125 5.64 23.38 28.33
C GLU A 125 4.26 23.58 28.97
N PRO A 126 3.93 22.77 30.00
CA PRO A 126 2.57 22.61 30.46
C PRO A 126 2.03 23.97 30.86
N MET A 127 0.96 24.40 30.19
CA MET A 127 -0.05 25.16 30.89
C MET A 127 -0.38 24.29 32.10
N THR A 128 0.07 24.66 33.30
CA THR A 128 -0.14 23.91 34.56
C THR A 128 -1.60 23.88 34.99
N GLU A 129 -2.50 23.97 34.01
CA GLU A 129 -3.94 23.85 34.06
C GLU A 129 -4.40 23.68 32.60
N VAL A 130 -4.16 22.51 31.98
CA VAL A 130 -4.93 22.16 30.78
C VAL A 130 -6.31 21.75 31.26
N ASP A 131 -7.18 22.75 31.44
CA ASP A 131 -8.62 22.52 31.43
C ASP A 131 -8.93 21.73 30.15
N GLN A 132 -9.49 20.53 30.29
CA GLN A 132 -9.75 19.60 29.18
C GLN A 132 -10.89 20.08 28.25
N THR A 133 -11.23 21.35 28.29
CA THR A 133 -12.40 21.95 27.64
C THR A 133 -12.21 22.30 26.15
N PRO A 134 -11.03 22.62 25.56
CA PRO A 134 -11.04 23.21 24.21
C PRO A 134 -10.83 22.21 23.04
N ILE A 135 -10.56 20.91 23.28
CA ILE A 135 -10.50 19.92 22.16
C ILE A 135 -11.91 19.46 21.73
N VAL A 136 -12.95 19.75 22.52
CA VAL A 136 -14.34 19.53 22.10
C VAL A 136 -14.85 20.68 21.20
N GLU A 137 -14.19 21.84 21.17
CA GLU A 137 -14.67 23.03 20.44
C GLU A 137 -14.33 23.05 18.94
N ALA A 138 -13.43 22.18 18.46
CA ALA A 138 -13.11 22.11 17.02
C ALA A 138 -14.06 21.20 16.21
N GLN A 139 -15.03 20.57 16.85
CA GLN A 139 -16.14 19.91 16.19
C GLN A 139 -17.46 20.47 16.73
N GLU A 140 -17.64 21.78 16.55
CA GLU A 140 -18.95 22.43 16.54
C GLU A 140 -19.74 21.90 15.32
N LYS A 141 -20.13 20.62 15.39
CA LYS A 141 -21.41 20.22 14.81
C LYS A 141 -22.43 21.06 15.58
N ASP A 142 -23.21 21.86 14.88
CA ASP A 142 -24.43 22.47 15.43
C ASP A 142 -25.25 21.37 16.10
N ILE A 143 -25.09 21.22 17.42
CA ILE A 143 -25.98 20.41 18.25
C ILE A 143 -27.09 21.39 18.62
N PRO A 144 -28.33 21.20 18.15
CA PRO A 144 -29.43 22.07 18.54
C PRO A 144 -29.55 22.03 20.07
N GLU A 145 -29.70 23.21 20.69
CA GLU A 145 -29.83 23.38 22.13
C GLU A 145 -30.83 22.37 22.72
N ILE A 146 -30.33 21.42 23.49
CA ILE A 146 -31.17 20.49 24.26
C ILE A 146 -31.67 21.27 25.47
N GLY A 147 -32.76 22.02 25.28
CA GLY A 147 -33.24 22.92 26.33
C GLY A 147 -34.72 23.27 26.33
N SER A 148 -35.55 22.78 25.41
CA SER A 148 -36.99 23.13 25.40
C SER A 148 -37.94 21.98 25.10
N SER A 149 -37.42 20.78 24.81
CA SER A 149 -38.29 19.64 24.53
C SER A 149 -38.80 18.99 25.82
N PRO A 150 -40.10 18.68 25.91
CA PRO A 150 -40.64 17.98 27.07
C PRO A 150 -40.01 16.59 27.22
N SER A 151 -39.96 16.12 28.47
CA SER A 151 -39.44 14.78 28.77
C SER A 151 -40.14 13.71 27.93
N ILE A 152 -39.36 12.75 27.42
CA ILE A 152 -39.84 11.54 26.73
C ILE A 152 -40.90 10.77 27.53
N ARG A 153 -40.86 10.87 28.87
CA ARG A 153 -41.83 10.25 29.78
C ARG A 153 -43.03 11.14 30.14
N ALA A 154 -43.11 12.35 29.61
CA ALA A 154 -44.26 13.21 29.85
C ALA A 154 -45.52 12.54 29.29
N GLU A 155 -46.60 12.58 30.08
CA GLU A 155 -47.93 12.15 29.64
C GLU A 155 -48.54 13.23 28.75
N ALA A 156 -49.37 12.83 27.79
CA ALA A 156 -50.05 13.77 26.92
C ALA A 156 -51.22 14.42 27.64
N ASP A 157 -51.44 15.72 27.42
CA ASP A 157 -52.60 16.43 27.95
C ASP A 157 -53.88 16.03 27.19
N GLN A 158 -53.75 15.84 25.87
CA GLN A 158 -54.85 15.53 24.97
C GLN A 158 -54.41 14.58 23.86
N ILE A 159 -55.33 13.72 23.39
CA ILE A 159 -55.12 12.83 22.24
C ILE A 159 -56.23 13.12 21.25
N ASP A 160 -55.87 13.39 20.00
CA ASP A 160 -56.84 13.69 18.95
C ASP A 160 -57.40 12.43 18.26
N GLU A 161 -58.44 12.60 17.44
CA GLU A 161 -59.08 11.50 16.69
C GLU A 161 -58.16 10.88 15.63
N ASN A 162 -57.07 11.56 15.28
CA ASN A 162 -56.07 11.10 14.31
C ASN A 162 -54.92 10.32 14.95
N GLY A 163 -54.93 10.18 16.29
CA GLY A 163 -53.97 9.40 17.05
C GLY A 163 -52.69 10.15 17.43
N TYR A 164 -52.67 11.48 17.34
CA TYR A 164 -51.59 12.31 17.86
C TYR A 164 -51.82 12.64 19.33
N SER A 165 -50.76 12.52 20.10
CA SER A 165 -50.68 12.94 21.50
C SER A 165 -50.12 14.35 21.57
N TRP A 166 -50.78 15.24 22.29
CA TRP A 166 -50.44 16.66 22.40
C TRP A 166 -50.09 17.04 23.84
N LEU A 167 -49.11 17.94 24.01
CA LEU A 167 -48.62 18.44 25.30
C LEU A 167 -48.23 19.92 25.19
N MET A 168 -48.57 20.74 26.19
CA MET A 168 -48.01 22.09 26.31
C MET A 168 -46.82 22.09 27.26
N HIS A 169 -45.66 22.52 26.77
CA HIS A 169 -44.45 22.66 27.58
C HIS A 169 -43.79 24.01 27.32
N GLU A 170 -43.54 24.76 28.40
CA GLU A 170 -42.93 26.10 28.37
C GLU A 170 -43.60 27.10 27.41
N GLY A 171 -44.94 27.02 27.28
CA GLY A 171 -45.72 27.94 26.43
C GLY A 171 -45.70 27.60 24.93
N LYS A 172 -45.08 26.49 24.55
CA LYS A 172 -45.06 25.95 23.18
C LYS A 172 -45.82 24.63 23.11
N GLN A 173 -46.45 24.36 21.97
CA GLN A 173 -47.22 23.15 21.74
C GLN A 173 -46.34 22.06 21.14
N TRP A 174 -46.44 20.85 21.69
CA TRP A 174 -45.67 19.70 21.26
C TRP A 174 -46.62 18.55 20.91
N TYR A 175 -46.24 17.74 19.92
CA TYR A 175 -46.98 16.56 19.52
C TYR A 175 -46.09 15.34 19.34
N ARG A 176 -46.65 14.14 19.48
CA ARG A 176 -46.02 12.87 19.12
C ARG A 176 -47.03 11.86 18.60
N THR A 177 -46.57 10.91 17.80
CA THR A 177 -47.37 9.76 17.37
C THR A 177 -47.19 8.58 18.33
N ASN A 178 -48.15 7.65 18.39
CA ASN A 178 -48.04 6.45 19.24
C ASN A 178 -46.82 5.56 18.92
N SER A 179 -46.23 5.71 17.73
CA SER A 179 -45.02 5.00 17.30
C SER A 179 -43.72 5.68 17.72
N GLU A 180 -43.75 6.97 18.05
CA GLU A 180 -42.56 7.77 18.28
C GLU A 180 -42.41 8.10 19.77
N SER A 181 -41.21 7.87 20.28
CA SER A 181 -40.90 8.14 21.68
C SER A 181 -40.60 9.62 21.93
N HIS A 182 -40.24 10.40 20.91
CA HIS A 182 -39.83 11.80 21.05
C HIS A 182 -40.98 12.77 20.73
N TRP A 183 -40.93 13.94 21.35
CA TRP A 183 -41.86 15.05 21.12
C TRP A 183 -41.32 15.98 20.04
N PHE A 184 -42.20 16.44 19.16
CA PHE A 184 -41.91 17.43 18.14
C PHE A 184 -42.61 18.75 18.45
N GLU A 185 -41.91 19.86 18.27
CA GLU A 185 -42.51 21.19 18.43
C GLU A 185 -43.48 21.46 17.28
N PHE A 186 -44.68 21.93 17.60
CA PHE A 186 -45.65 22.40 16.63
C PHE A 186 -45.48 23.91 16.44
N GLU A 187 -44.86 24.31 15.33
CA GLU A 187 -44.84 25.70 14.88
C GLU A 187 -46.16 25.99 14.14
N GLY A 188 -47.03 26.80 14.76
CA GLY A 188 -48.31 27.25 14.20
C GLY A 188 -48.27 28.66 13.62
#